data_AF-A0A7V9T5F8-F1
#
_entry.id   AF-A0A7V9T5F8-F1
#
_cell.length_a   1.000
_cell.length_b   1.000
_cell.length_c   1.000
_cell.angle_alpha   90.00
_cell.angle_beta   90.00
_cell.angle_gamma   90.00
#
_symmetry.space_group_name_H-M   'P 1'
#
loop_
_entity.id
_entity.type
_entity.pdbx_description
1 polymer ?
#
loop_
_entity_poly.entity_id
_entity_poly.type
_entity_poly.pdbx_seq_one_letter_code
_entity_poly.pdbx_strand_id
1 'polypeptide(L)'
;VVHPGATDERRRWPPERFAAVGDALAADGLQVVVVGVEAERDAVRGVVRTMRAGALALVDALSLGGLAGLLQRAAVVVANDSGPLHLAHAVGTPTAGVYLLGNLVNGAEPFRARHRPFASFRTACPVCGAAFTAPACEHRMSFVADVEAGAVLAGARDLLELARSASVA
;
A
#
# COMPACT_ATOMS: atom_id res chain seq x y z
N VAL A 1 -3.45 -2.60 -8.29
CA VAL A 1 -2.11 -1.98 -8.37
C VAL A 1 -1.50 -1.99 -6.97
N VAL A 2 -0.21 -2.24 -6.85
CA VAL A 2 0.54 -2.25 -5.58
C VAL A 2 1.61 -1.16 -5.62
N HIS A 3 1.74 -0.36 -4.56
CA HIS A 3 2.86 0.58 -4.38
C HIS A 3 3.53 0.34 -3.01
N PRO A 4 4.71 -0.29 -2.96
CA PRO A 4 5.39 -0.64 -1.71
C PRO A 4 6.30 0.46 -1.18
N GLY A 5 6.39 1.59 -1.86
CA GLY A 5 7.26 2.70 -1.52
C GLY A 5 6.67 3.66 -0.48
N ALA A 6 7.55 4.46 0.11
CA ALA A 6 7.23 5.62 0.94
C ALA A 6 8.51 6.45 1.10
N THR A 7 8.40 7.77 1.27
CA THR A 7 9.58 8.63 1.46
C THR A 7 10.31 8.34 2.78
N ASP A 8 9.59 7.89 3.80
CA ASP A 8 10.18 7.41 5.06
C ASP A 8 10.12 5.88 5.09
N GLU A 9 11.29 5.25 5.19
CA GLU A 9 11.44 3.79 5.25
C GLU A 9 10.67 3.16 6.40
N ARG A 10 10.51 3.88 7.52
CA ARG A 10 9.74 3.41 8.67
C ARG A 10 8.25 3.21 8.35
N ARG A 11 7.74 3.89 7.32
CA ARG A 11 6.35 3.76 6.83
C ARG A 11 6.20 2.70 5.73
N ARG A 12 7.28 2.05 5.30
CA ARG A 12 7.21 1.00 4.27
C ARG A 12 6.80 -0.32 4.90
N TRP A 13 5.66 -0.85 4.50
CA TRP A 13 5.24 -2.19 4.87
C TRP A 13 6.15 -3.24 4.17
N PRO A 14 6.55 -4.33 4.84
CA PRO A 14 7.51 -5.28 4.29
C PRO A 14 7.08 -5.85 2.93
N PRO A 15 8.00 -6.03 1.96
CA PRO A 15 7.65 -6.53 0.64
C PRO A 15 6.92 -7.88 0.63
N GLU A 16 7.23 -8.76 1.59
CA GLU A 16 6.63 -10.09 1.72
C GLU A 16 5.14 -10.00 2.05
N ARG A 17 4.73 -8.94 2.75
CA ARG A 17 3.33 -8.67 3.09
C ARG A 17 2.55 -8.23 1.87
N PHE A 18 3.11 -7.32 1.07
CA PHE A 18 2.55 -6.93 -0.22
C PHE A 18 2.47 -8.12 -1.18
N ALA A 19 3.50 -8.96 -1.21
CA ALA A 19 3.52 -10.16 -2.05
C ALA A 19 2.40 -11.13 -1.67
N ALA A 20 2.18 -11.37 -0.38
CA ALA A 20 1.08 -12.21 0.10
C ALA A 20 -0.31 -11.69 -0.33
N VAL A 21 -0.53 -10.37 -0.23
CA VAL A 21 -1.77 -9.75 -0.73
C VAL A 21 -1.87 -9.86 -2.25
N GLY A 22 -0.76 -9.61 -2.97
CA GLY A 22 -0.68 -9.72 -4.42
C GLY A 22 -1.01 -11.12 -4.93
N ASP A 23 -0.42 -12.16 -4.35
CA ASP A 23 -0.67 -13.56 -4.71
C ASP A 23 -2.13 -13.96 -4.48
N ALA A 24 -2.73 -13.52 -3.37
CA ALA A 24 -4.13 -13.80 -3.09
C ALA A 24 -5.08 -13.10 -4.08
N LEU A 25 -4.82 -11.83 -4.40
CA LEU A 25 -5.61 -11.11 -5.42
C LEU A 25 -5.40 -11.68 -6.82
N ALA A 26 -4.21 -12.19 -7.13
CA ALA A 26 -3.96 -12.90 -8.38
C ALA A 26 -4.75 -14.22 -8.46
N ALA A 27 -4.84 -14.96 -7.35
CA ALA A 27 -5.68 -16.16 -7.25
C ALA A 27 -7.19 -15.82 -7.40
N ASP A 28 -7.61 -14.61 -7.02
CA ASP A 28 -8.95 -14.08 -7.25
C ASP A 28 -9.17 -13.63 -8.71
N GLY A 29 -8.19 -13.82 -9.60
CA GLY A 29 -8.26 -13.53 -11.03
C GLY A 29 -7.82 -12.12 -11.42
N LEU A 30 -7.21 -11.33 -10.53
CA LEU A 30 -6.72 -9.99 -10.85
C LEU A 30 -5.28 -10.01 -11.38
N GLN A 31 -4.99 -9.13 -12.34
CA GLN A 31 -3.61 -8.85 -12.73
C GLN A 31 -2.94 -7.91 -11.72
N VAL A 32 -1.77 -8.29 -11.22
CA VAL A 32 -0.98 -7.46 -10.30
C VAL A 32 0.03 -6.62 -11.06
N VAL A 33 0.00 -5.31 -10.82
CA VAL A 33 0.98 -4.34 -11.30
C VAL A 33 1.61 -3.68 -10.08
N VAL A 34 2.93 -3.74 -9.96
CA VAL A 34 3.71 -3.12 -8.88
C VAL A 34 4.40 -1.89 -9.45
N VAL A 35 4.11 -0.71 -8.89
CA VAL A 35 4.63 0.57 -9.36
C VAL A 35 5.63 1.15 -8.36
N GLY A 36 6.53 2.01 -8.82
CA GLY A 36 7.43 2.80 -7.98
C GLY A 36 8.34 3.71 -8.81
N VAL A 37 9.17 4.48 -8.13
CA VAL A 37 10.24 5.28 -8.75
C VAL A 37 11.62 4.62 -8.58
N GLU A 38 12.68 5.13 -9.21
CA GLU A 38 14.04 4.57 -9.09
C GLU A 38 14.47 4.35 -7.64
N ALA A 39 14.23 5.34 -6.78
CA ALA A 39 14.57 5.29 -5.36
C ALA A 39 13.80 4.20 -4.57
N GLU A 40 12.75 3.62 -5.17
CA GLU A 40 11.91 2.57 -4.59
C GLU A 40 12.12 1.21 -5.30
N ARG A 41 13.08 1.13 -6.24
CA ARG A 41 13.34 -0.06 -7.06
C ARG A 41 13.51 -1.33 -6.22
N ASP A 42 14.22 -1.25 -5.10
CA ASP A 42 14.46 -2.42 -4.26
C ASP A 42 13.20 -2.89 -3.53
N ALA A 43 12.32 -1.97 -3.13
CA ALA A 43 11.02 -2.33 -2.57
C ALA A 43 10.15 -3.02 -3.63
N VAL A 44 10.08 -2.48 -4.85
CA VAL A 44 9.35 -3.09 -5.97
C VAL A 44 9.90 -4.47 -6.31
N ARG A 45 11.23 -4.60 -6.42
CA ARG A 45 11.89 -5.89 -6.67
C ARG A 45 11.63 -6.88 -5.54
N GLY A 46 11.65 -6.45 -4.28
CA GLY A 46 11.36 -7.29 -3.13
C GLY A 46 9.97 -7.92 -3.22
N VAL A 47 8.96 -7.13 -3.61
CA VAL A 47 7.58 -7.64 -3.81
C VAL A 47 7.56 -8.66 -4.94
N VAL A 48 8.05 -8.27 -6.12
CA VAL A 48 7.99 -9.09 -7.34
C VAL A 48 8.75 -10.41 -7.18
N ARG A 49 9.90 -10.42 -6.49
CA ARG A 49 10.69 -11.64 -6.24
C ARG A 49 10.05 -12.56 -5.21
N THR A 50 9.25 -12.01 -4.29
CA THR A 50 8.59 -12.80 -3.23
C THR A 50 7.26 -13.37 -3.68
N MET A 51 6.57 -12.70 -4.62
CA MET A 51 5.34 -13.20 -5.21
C MET A 51 5.56 -14.54 -5.93
N ARG A 52 4.55 -15.42 -5.82
CA ARG A 52 4.47 -16.67 -6.58
C ARG A 52 3.78 -16.46 -7.93
N ALA A 53 2.78 -15.58 -7.97
CA ALA A 53 2.12 -15.17 -9.20
C ALA A 53 2.97 -14.15 -9.98
N GLY A 54 2.83 -14.13 -11.31
CA GLY A 54 3.47 -13.12 -12.13
C GLY A 54 2.92 -11.71 -11.82
N ALA A 55 3.81 -10.74 -11.66
CA ALA A 55 3.45 -9.33 -11.50
C ALA A 55 4.22 -8.45 -12.49
N LEU A 56 3.54 -7.44 -13.04
CA LEU A 56 4.18 -6.46 -13.91
C LEU A 56 4.82 -5.36 -13.06
N ALA A 57 6.14 -5.21 -13.15
CA ALA A 57 6.89 -4.17 -12.46
C ALA A 57 7.04 -2.92 -13.35
N LEU A 58 6.61 -1.76 -12.86
CA LEU A 58 6.74 -0.47 -13.54
C LEU A 58 7.50 0.51 -12.64
N VAL A 59 8.82 0.57 -12.81
CA VAL A 59 9.72 1.48 -12.08
C VAL A 59 10.15 2.61 -13.02
N ASP A 60 9.80 3.86 -12.68
CA ASP A 60 10.02 5.06 -13.53
C ASP A 60 9.54 4.91 -14.98
N ALA A 61 8.55 4.03 -15.19
CA ALA A 61 7.99 3.72 -16.51
C ALA A 61 6.80 4.63 -16.88
N LEU A 62 6.33 5.46 -15.95
CA LEU A 62 5.10 6.25 -16.10
C LEU A 62 5.35 7.72 -15.75
N SER A 63 4.82 8.62 -16.57
CA SER A 63 4.62 10.02 -16.15
C SER A 63 3.55 10.10 -15.05
N LEU A 64 3.42 11.25 -14.39
CA LEU A 64 2.34 11.46 -13.41
C LEU A 64 0.95 11.21 -14.00
N GLY A 65 0.69 11.69 -15.23
CA GLY A 65 -0.56 11.43 -15.94
C GLY A 65 -0.73 9.95 -16.31
N GLY A 66 0.35 9.27 -16.70
CA GLY A 66 0.35 7.83 -16.96
C GLY A 66 0.02 7.01 -15.70
N LEU A 67 0.59 7.40 -14.56
CA LEU A 67 0.28 6.81 -13.26
C LEU A 67 -1.20 7.05 -12.89
N ALA A 68 -1.69 8.28 -13.00
CA ALA A 68 -3.10 8.61 -12.73
C ALA A 68 -4.05 7.75 -13.59
N GLY A 69 -3.76 7.61 -14.89
CA GLY A 69 -4.55 6.76 -15.79
C GLY A 69 -4.48 5.27 -15.46
N LEU A 70 -3.32 4.76 -15.02
CA LEU A 70 -3.21 3.39 -14.53
C LEU A 70 -4.04 3.19 -13.25
N LEU A 71 -3.94 4.10 -12.29
CA LEU A 71 -4.64 4.02 -11.01
C LEU A 71 -6.16 4.10 -11.22
N GLN A 72 -6.64 5.01 -12.08
CA GLN A 72 -8.07 5.15 -12.40
C GLN A 72 -8.70 3.86 -12.93
N ARG A 73 -7.93 3.04 -13.66
CA ARG A 73 -8.39 1.75 -14.19
C ARG A 73 -8.16 0.57 -13.25
N ALA A 74 -7.50 0.78 -12.12
CA ALA A 74 -7.24 -0.29 -11.16
C ALA A 74 -8.53 -0.66 -10.41
N ALA A 75 -8.79 -1.96 -10.25
CA ALA A 75 -9.91 -2.42 -9.43
C ALA A 75 -9.72 -2.08 -7.94
N VAL A 76 -8.47 -2.13 -7.48
CA VAL A 76 -8.06 -1.71 -6.14
C VAL A 76 -6.57 -1.33 -6.13
N VAL A 77 -6.20 -0.39 -5.26
CA VAL A 77 -4.82 0.00 -4.98
C VAL A 77 -4.45 -0.39 -3.56
N VAL A 78 -3.36 -1.14 -3.40
CA VAL A 78 -2.79 -1.49 -2.08
C VAL A 78 -1.44 -0.79 -1.94
N ALA A 79 -1.31 0.10 -0.96
CA ALA A 79 -0.11 0.92 -0.83
C ALA A 79 0.16 1.37 0.60
N ASN A 80 1.38 1.84 0.87
CA ASN A 80 1.65 2.63 2.07
C ASN A 80 1.05 4.03 1.96
N ASP A 81 1.08 4.81 3.04
CA ASP A 81 0.85 6.26 3.04
C ASP A 81 1.83 7.00 2.12
N SER A 82 1.47 7.12 0.85
CA SER A 82 2.33 7.61 -0.23
C SER A 82 1.56 8.40 -1.29
N GLY A 83 2.29 9.15 -2.13
CA GLY A 83 1.69 9.91 -3.24
C GLY A 83 0.77 9.07 -4.14
N PRO A 84 1.18 7.86 -4.60
CA PRO A 84 0.32 6.98 -5.38
C PRO A 84 -0.99 6.56 -4.68
N LEU A 85 -0.99 6.37 -3.35
CA LEU A 85 -2.21 6.09 -2.59
C LEU A 85 -3.19 7.28 -2.64
N HIS A 86 -2.68 8.49 -2.39
CA HIS A 86 -3.47 9.72 -2.42
C HIS A 86 -3.97 10.07 -3.82
N LEU A 87 -3.13 9.84 -4.83
CA LEU A 87 -3.52 10.01 -6.23
C LEU A 87 -4.61 9.02 -6.63
N ALA A 88 -4.52 7.77 -6.20
CA ALA A 88 -5.57 6.76 -6.42
C ALA A 88 -6.90 7.20 -5.80
N HIS A 89 -6.86 7.78 -4.59
CA HIS A 89 -8.03 8.37 -3.97
C HIS A 89 -8.62 9.51 -4.83
N ALA A 90 -7.79 10.45 -5.26
CA ALA A 90 -8.21 11.60 -6.06
C ALA A 90 -8.86 11.20 -7.40
N VAL A 91 -8.40 10.12 -8.04
CA VAL A 91 -9.00 9.61 -9.29
C VAL A 91 -10.18 8.64 -9.05
N GLY A 92 -10.60 8.47 -7.79
CA GLY A 92 -11.79 7.72 -7.42
C GLY A 92 -11.61 6.20 -7.30
N THR A 93 -10.37 5.72 -7.26
CA THR A 93 -10.04 4.29 -7.19
C THR A 93 -10.17 3.75 -5.76
N PRO A 94 -10.71 2.53 -5.56
CA PRO A 94 -10.71 1.88 -4.26
C PRO A 94 -9.29 1.66 -3.71
N THR A 95 -9.06 1.97 -2.44
CA THR A 95 -7.73 1.96 -1.82
C THR A 95 -7.70 1.20 -0.49
N ALA A 96 -6.75 0.29 -0.33
CA ALA A 96 -6.36 -0.30 0.95
C ALA A 96 -4.99 0.26 1.34
N GLY A 97 -4.96 1.14 2.35
CA GLY A 97 -3.77 1.90 2.73
C GLY A 97 -3.16 1.41 4.04
N VAL A 98 -1.84 1.31 4.11
CA VAL A 98 -1.08 1.00 5.33
C VAL A 98 -0.43 2.26 5.89
N TYR A 99 -0.68 2.54 7.16
CA TYR A 99 -0.30 3.79 7.83
C TYR A 99 0.44 3.54 9.15
N LEU A 100 1.29 4.49 9.52
CA LEU A 100 1.62 4.74 10.92
C LEU A 100 0.47 5.56 11.53
N LEU A 101 0.05 5.31 12.77
CA LEU A 101 -1.11 5.97 13.38
C LEU A 101 -1.11 7.51 13.22
N GLY A 102 0.02 8.17 13.49
CA GLY A 102 0.12 9.63 13.34
C GLY A 102 -0.13 10.10 11.91
N ASN A 103 0.25 9.31 10.91
CA ASN A 103 0.00 9.59 9.51
C ASN A 103 -1.45 9.34 9.11
N LEU A 104 -2.08 8.29 9.66
CA LEU A 104 -3.51 8.03 9.45
C LEU A 104 -4.35 9.24 9.88
N VAL A 105 -4.08 9.79 11.06
CA VAL A 105 -4.85 10.93 11.60
C VAL A 105 -4.66 12.19 10.77
N ASN A 106 -3.46 12.44 10.25
CA ASN A 106 -3.13 13.72 9.61
C ASN A 106 -3.29 13.72 8.08
N GLY A 107 -3.22 12.56 7.44
CA GLY A 107 -3.08 12.48 5.98
C GLY A 107 -3.99 11.49 5.28
N ALA A 108 -4.70 10.63 6.01
CA ALA A 108 -5.61 9.69 5.35
C ALA A 108 -6.94 10.33 4.98
N GLU A 109 -7.58 9.74 3.96
CA GLU A 109 -8.95 10.05 3.62
C GLU A 109 -9.90 9.65 4.76
N PRO A 110 -10.72 10.58 5.30
CA PRO A 110 -11.66 10.25 6.38
C PRO A 110 -12.79 9.31 5.93
N PHE A 111 -13.18 9.33 4.66
CA PHE A 111 -14.32 8.55 4.19
C PHE A 111 -13.95 7.12 3.78
N ARG A 112 -14.66 6.15 4.37
CA ARG A 112 -14.52 4.73 4.07
C ARG A 112 -15.37 4.25 2.89
N ALA A 113 -15.98 5.12 2.09
CA ALA A 113 -16.78 4.67 0.95
C ALA A 113 -15.93 3.87 -0.07
N ARG A 114 -14.68 4.32 -0.29
CA ARG A 114 -13.72 3.68 -1.23
C ARG A 114 -12.34 3.47 -0.61
N HIS A 115 -12.23 3.59 0.71
CA HIS A 115 -10.96 3.52 1.42
C HIS A 115 -11.02 2.57 2.62
N ARG A 116 -9.98 1.76 2.80
CA ARG A 116 -9.77 0.91 3.96
C ARG A 116 -8.39 1.23 4.56
N PRO A 117 -8.31 2.06 5.61
CA PRO A 117 -7.07 2.34 6.29
C PRO A 117 -6.73 1.26 7.32
N PHE A 118 -5.48 0.81 7.31
CA PHE A 118 -4.89 -0.10 8.28
C PHE A 118 -3.70 0.59 8.92
N ALA A 119 -3.70 0.71 10.25
CA ALA A 119 -2.67 1.44 10.96
C ALA A 119 -1.91 0.57 11.96
N SER A 120 -0.60 0.78 12.01
CA SER A 120 0.20 0.37 13.14
C SER A 120 0.11 1.39 14.26
N PHE A 121 -0.07 0.88 15.48
CA PHE A 121 -0.05 1.65 16.72
C PHE A 121 1.32 1.61 17.41
N ARG A 122 2.36 1.14 16.71
CA ARG A 122 3.71 1.10 17.24
C ARG A 122 4.22 2.50 17.54
N THR A 123 4.41 2.78 18.82
CA THR A 123 4.93 4.07 19.34
C THR A 123 6.40 4.02 19.71
N ALA A 124 7.05 2.85 19.63
CA ALA A 124 8.46 2.67 19.99
C ALA A 124 9.24 2.04 18.83
N CYS A 125 10.52 2.42 18.70
CA CYS A 125 11.42 1.82 17.74
C CYS A 125 11.52 0.30 17.98
N PRO A 126 11.30 -0.55 16.95
CA PRO A 126 11.35 -2.00 17.13
C PRO A 126 12.77 -2.54 17.38
N VAL A 127 13.80 -1.69 17.22
CA VAL A 127 15.21 -2.06 17.44
C VAL A 127 15.69 -1.66 18.82
N CYS A 128 15.57 -0.37 19.18
CA CYS A 128 16.12 0.16 20.43
C CYS A 128 15.08 0.55 21.48
N GLY A 129 13.78 0.43 21.19
CA GLY A 129 12.70 0.77 22.13
C GLY A 129 12.48 2.26 22.36
N ALA A 130 13.23 3.15 21.70
CA ALA A 130 13.03 4.60 21.81
C ALA A 130 11.59 4.98 21.41
N ALA A 131 10.89 5.66 22.31
CA ALA A 131 9.54 6.15 22.05
C ALA A 131 9.56 7.22 20.94
N PHE A 132 8.45 7.38 20.22
CA PHE A 132 8.32 8.38 19.16
C PHE A 132 8.41 9.83 19.68
N THR A 133 8.20 10.03 20.99
CA THR A 133 8.36 11.31 21.70
C THR A 133 9.80 11.60 22.12
N ALA A 134 10.70 10.60 22.03
CA ALA A 134 12.12 10.78 22.28
C ALA A 134 12.83 11.33 21.03
N PRO A 135 14.06 11.86 21.14
CA PRO A 135 14.88 12.21 19.99
C PRO A 135 14.97 11.07 18.98
N ALA A 136 14.88 11.39 17.69
CA ALA A 136 14.86 10.40 16.64
C ALA A 136 16.16 9.58 16.62
N CYS A 137 16.04 8.24 16.59
CA CYS A 137 17.17 7.34 16.38
C CYS A 137 17.46 7.14 14.88
N GLU A 138 18.62 6.56 14.58
CA GLU A 138 19.08 6.30 13.20
C GLU A 138 18.40 5.07 12.55
N HIS A 139 17.73 4.22 13.33
CA HIS A 139 17.07 3.03 12.79
C HIS A 139 15.95 3.39 11.80
N ARG A 140 15.91 2.64 10.70
CA ARG A 140 14.93 2.81 9.60
C ARG A 140 14.02 1.60 9.38
N MET A 141 14.03 0.65 10.32
CA MET A 141 13.14 -0.51 10.29
C MET A 141 11.68 -0.10 10.22
N SER A 142 10.87 -0.92 9.55
CA SER A 142 9.44 -0.66 9.38
C SER A 142 8.71 -0.62 10.73
N PHE A 143 8.03 0.49 10.97
CA PHE A 143 7.13 0.65 12.12
C PHE A 143 5.77 0.02 11.85
N VAL A 144 5.42 -0.17 10.57
CA VAL A 144 4.12 -0.69 10.15
C VAL A 144 4.13 -2.20 9.88
N ALA A 145 5.25 -2.89 10.14
CA ALA A 145 5.41 -4.33 9.86
C ALA A 145 4.44 -5.25 10.64
N ASP A 146 3.87 -4.76 11.73
CA ASP A 146 2.86 -5.44 12.53
C ASP A 146 1.44 -5.38 11.93
N VAL A 147 1.20 -4.54 10.92
CA VAL A 147 -0.06 -4.58 10.17
C VAL A 147 -0.17 -5.92 9.45
N GLU A 148 -1.24 -6.66 9.74
CA GLU A 148 -1.43 -8.01 9.22
C GLU A 148 -1.88 -8.02 7.76
N ALA A 149 -1.23 -8.87 6.95
CA ALA A 149 -1.58 -8.99 5.53
C ALA A 149 -3.00 -9.52 5.30
N GLY A 150 -3.49 -10.39 6.19
CA GLY A 150 -4.87 -10.89 6.13
C GLY A 150 -5.91 -9.79 6.27
N ALA A 151 -5.69 -8.83 7.18
CA ALA A 151 -6.59 -7.69 7.36
C ALA A 151 -6.61 -6.79 6.11
N VAL A 152 -5.44 -6.49 5.54
CA VAL A 152 -5.33 -5.68 4.32
C VAL A 152 -6.01 -6.38 3.14
N LEU A 153 -5.81 -7.69 2.99
CA LEU A 153 -6.46 -8.50 1.95
C LEU A 153 -7.98 -8.51 2.11
N ALA A 154 -8.49 -8.70 3.33
CA ALA A 154 -9.93 -8.67 3.60
C ALA A 154 -10.55 -7.31 3.22
N GLY A 155 -9.89 -6.21 3.56
CA GLY A 155 -10.34 -4.88 3.15
C GLY A 155 -10.28 -4.65 1.64
N ALA A 156 -9.25 -5.17 0.96
CA ALA A 156 -9.17 -5.10 -0.50
C ALA A 156 -10.33 -5.87 -1.16
N ARG A 157 -10.68 -7.05 -0.65
CA ARG A 157 -11.81 -7.86 -1.17
C ARG A 157 -13.16 -7.20 -0.92
N ASP A 158 -13.38 -6.66 0.28
CA ASP A 158 -14.60 -5.89 0.61
C ASP A 158 -14.80 -4.72 -0.37
N LEU A 159 -13.74 -3.97 -0.69
CA LEU A 159 -13.80 -2.90 -1.70
C LEU A 159 -14.17 -3.42 -3.10
N LEU A 160 -13.64 -4.58 -3.49
CA LEU A 160 -13.96 -5.20 -4.79
C LEU A 160 -15.42 -5.70 -4.85
N GLU A 161 -15.97 -6.19 -3.74
CA GLU A 161 -17.36 -6.62 -3.63
C GLU A 161 -18.33 -5.44 -3.70
N LEU A 162 -18.02 -4.34 -3.00
CA LEU A 162 -18.80 -3.11 -3.06
C LEU A 162 -18.83 -2.51 -4.48
N ALA A 163 -17.68 -2.47 -5.15
CA ALA A 163 -17.60 -1.97 -6.53
C ALA A 163 -18.41 -2.82 -7.51
N ARG A 164 -18.42 -4.16 -7.33
CA ARG A 164 -19.26 -5.06 -8.12
C ARG A 164 -20.75 -4.82 -7.88
N SER A 165 -21.15 -4.67 -6.61
CA SER A 165 -22.55 -4.44 -6.24
C SER A 165 -23.09 -3.12 -6.80
N ALA A 166 -22.27 -2.06 -6.79
CA ALA A 166 -22.64 -0.76 -7.35
C ALA A 166 -22.72 -0.75 -8.89
N SER A 167 -22.13 -1.73 -9.58
CA SER A 167 -22.18 -1.83 -11.05
C SER A 167 -23.41 -2.59 -11.57
N VAL A 168 -24.14 -3.26 -10.67
CA VAL A 168 -25.33 -4.07 -10.98
C VAL A 168 -26.64 -3.32 -10.64
N ALA A 169 -26.55 -2.25 -9.85
CA ALA A 169 -27.66 -1.36 -9.48
C ALA A 169 -27.81 -0.20 -10.48
#